data_AF-A0A4S0MTD2-F1
#
_entry.id   AF-A0A4S0MTD2-F1
#
_cell.length_a   1.000
_cell.length_b   1.000
_cell.length_c   1.000
_cell.angle_alpha   90.00
_cell.angle_beta   90.00
_cell.angle_gamma   90.00
#
_symmetry.space_group_name_H-M   'P 1'
#
loop_
_entity.id
_entity.type
_entity.pdbx_description
1 polymer ?
#
loop_
_entity_poly.entity_id
_entity_poly.type
_entity_poly.pdbx_seq_one_letter_code
_entity_poly.pdbx_strand_id
1 'polypeptide(L)'
;LDVAQRRRVEKAMGENALRAIVATSTLDLGIDWGDVDLVVHVGAPKGASRLAQRIGRANHRMDEPSKAILIPANRFEVLECRAALDANYLGAQDTPPLVSRALDVLA
;
A
#
# COMPACT_ATOMS: atom_id res chain seq x y z
N LEU A 1 13.06 -10.59 -4.32
CA LEU A 1 14.36 -10.01 -3.93
C LEU A 1 15.04 -11.02 -3.03
N ASP A 2 16.31 -11.33 -3.29
CA ASP A 2 17.13 -12.05 -2.33
C ASP A 2 17.18 -11.26 -1.00
N VAL A 3 17.29 -11.95 0.14
CA VAL A 3 17.26 -11.37 1.49
C VAL A 3 18.35 -10.32 1.65
N ALA A 4 19.53 -10.58 1.08
CA ALA A 4 20.64 -9.64 1.09
C ALA A 4 20.31 -8.34 0.35
N GLN A 5 19.60 -8.43 -0.78
CA GLN A 5 19.20 -7.27 -1.57
C GLN A 5 18.14 -6.44 -0.85
N ARG A 6 17.17 -7.09 -0.19
CA ARG A 6 16.16 -6.41 0.63
C ARG A 6 16.81 -5.61 1.77
N ARG A 7 17.71 -6.25 2.53
CA ARG A 7 18.44 -5.58 3.63
C ARG A 7 19.28 -4.39 3.16
N ARG A 8 19.89 -4.51 1.98
CA ARG A 8 20.67 -3.41 1.40
C ARG A 8 19.77 -2.20 1.07
N VAL A 9 18.58 -2.45 0.52
CA VAL A 9 17.61 -1.40 0.20
C VAL A 9 17.05 -0.76 1.47
N GLU A 10 16.68 -1.57 2.47
CA GLU A 10 16.22 -1.09 3.80
C GLU A 10 17.28 -0.20 4.47
N LYS A 11 18.55 -0.62 4.46
CA LYS A 11 19.66 0.19 4.99
C LYS A 11 19.82 1.52 4.23
N ALA A 12 19.83 1.47 2.90
CA ALA A 12 20.03 2.66 2.08
C ALA A 12 18.87 3.67 2.20
N MET A 13 17.64 3.20 2.48
CA MET A 13 16.51 4.08 2.83
C MET A 13 16.71 4.75 4.19
N GLY A 14 17.10 3.99 5.21
CA GLY A 14 17.36 4.55 6.55
C GLY A 14 18.50 5.57 6.57
N GLU A 15 19.48 5.42 5.66
CA GLU A 15 20.58 6.38 5.46
C GLU A 15 20.20 7.56 4.53
N ASN A 16 18.95 7.62 4.06
CA ASN A 16 18.45 8.61 3.10
C ASN A 16 19.29 8.68 1.79
N ALA A 17 19.91 7.55 1.42
CA ALA A 17 20.73 7.42 0.21
C ALA A 17 19.89 7.08 -1.04
N LEU A 18 18.60 6.76 -0.85
CA LEU A 18 17.64 6.47 -1.91
C LEU A 18 16.50 7.50 -1.87
N ARG A 19 16.13 8.02 -3.05
CA ARG A 19 15.01 8.97 -3.17
C ARG A 19 13.66 8.31 -3.48
N ALA A 20 13.68 7.07 -3.97
CA ALA A 20 12.49 6.34 -4.35
C ALA A 20 12.76 4.83 -4.43
N ILE A 21 11.72 4.05 -4.18
CA ILE A 21 11.69 2.60 -4.39
C ILE A 21 10.46 2.25 -5.22
N VAL A 22 10.62 1.28 -6.12
CA VAL A 22 9.51 0.63 -6.81
C VAL A 22 9.31 -0.74 -6.19
N ALA A 23 8.08 -1.07 -5.81
CA ALA A 23 7.75 -2.41 -5.37
C ALA A 23 6.33 -2.82 -5.73
N THR A 24 6.09 -4.12 -5.61
CA THR A 24 4.79 -4.76 -5.73
C THR A 24 4.15 -4.91 -4.34
N SER A 25 3.12 -5.76 -4.22
CA SER A 25 2.38 -5.98 -2.95
C SER A 25 3.23 -6.50 -1.78
N THR A 26 4.50 -6.85 -2.01
CA THR A 26 5.41 -7.32 -0.96
C THR A 26 5.84 -6.20 0.00
N LEU A 27 5.58 -4.93 -0.32
CA LEU A 27 5.72 -3.81 0.62
C LEU A 27 4.50 -3.63 1.54
N ASP A 28 3.39 -4.34 1.30
CA ASP A 28 2.14 -4.11 2.02
C ASP A 28 2.21 -4.57 3.50
N LEU A 29 3.20 -5.38 3.92
CA LEU A 29 3.28 -5.94 5.28
C LEU A 29 4.70 -5.93 5.89
N GLY A 30 4.87 -5.17 6.98
CA GLY A 30 5.79 -5.52 8.08
C GLY A 30 7.13 -4.79 8.16
N ILE A 31 7.43 -3.82 7.28
CA ILE A 31 8.65 -2.99 7.39
C ILE A 31 8.24 -1.54 7.59
N ASP A 32 8.81 -0.92 8.63
CA ASP A 32 8.73 0.52 8.84
C ASP A 32 9.77 1.20 7.94
N TRP A 33 9.32 1.67 6.78
CA TRP A 33 10.15 2.47 5.89
C TRP A 33 10.15 3.88 6.43
N GLY A 34 11.20 4.22 7.18
CA GLY A 34 11.38 5.56 7.71
C GLY A 34 11.27 6.63 6.61
N ASP A 35 10.59 7.72 6.95
CA ASP A 35 10.51 9.00 6.19
C ASP A 35 10.05 8.90 4.73
N VAL A 36 9.09 8.01 4.43
CA VAL A 36 8.36 8.06 3.16
C VAL A 36 7.32 9.18 3.23
N ASP A 37 7.41 10.17 2.34
CA ASP A 37 6.52 11.34 2.30
C ASP A 37 5.42 11.23 1.24
N LEU A 38 5.58 10.33 0.26
CA LEU A 38 4.68 10.14 -0.87
C LEU A 38 4.64 8.68 -1.35
N VAL A 39 3.43 8.18 -1.59
CA VAL A 39 3.20 6.91 -2.30
C VAL A 39 2.69 7.19 -3.71
N VAL A 40 3.35 6.64 -4.72
CA VAL A 40 2.86 6.66 -6.11
C VAL A 40 2.28 5.29 -6.45
N HIS A 41 0.97 5.23 -6.70
CA HIS A 41 0.28 4.01 -7.06
C HIS A 41 0.07 3.97 -8.57
N VAL A 42 0.73 3.02 -9.24
CA VAL A 42 0.59 2.82 -10.68
C VAL A 42 -0.47 1.74 -10.93
N GLY A 43 -1.45 2.05 -11.76
CA GLY A 43 -2.61 1.22 -12.05
C GLY A 43 -3.78 1.42 -11.08
N ALA A 44 -4.88 0.72 -11.32
CA ALA A 44 -6.04 0.79 -10.43
C ALA A 44 -5.82 0.08 -9.07
N PRO A 45 -6.16 0.73 -7.95
CA PRO A 45 -6.19 0.08 -6.65
C PRO A 45 -7.32 -0.96 -6.64
N LYS A 46 -6.95 -2.23 -6.45
CA LYS A 46 -7.87 -3.38 -6.41
C LYS A 46 -8.69 -3.46 -5.11
N GLY A 47 -9.20 -2.32 -4.63
CA GLY A 47 -10.00 -2.17 -3.42
C GLY A 47 -9.56 -1.02 -2.50
N ALA A 48 -10.51 -0.48 -1.74
CA ALA A 48 -10.35 0.59 -0.77
C ALA A 48 -9.46 0.19 0.42
N SER A 49 -9.62 -1.02 0.97
CA SER A 49 -8.77 -1.52 2.06
C SER A 49 -7.30 -1.60 1.66
N ARG A 50 -7.02 -2.11 0.45
CA ARG A 50 -5.66 -2.21 -0.08
C ARG A 50 -5.08 -0.83 -0.40
N LEU A 51 -5.90 0.09 -0.90
CA LEU A 51 -5.49 1.48 -1.08
C LEU A 51 -5.10 2.11 0.27
N ALA A 52 -5.95 1.99 1.30
CA ALA A 52 -5.71 2.53 2.63
C ALA A 52 -4.39 2.04 3.24
N GLN A 53 -4.14 0.73 3.19
CA GLN A 53 -2.91 0.12 3.69
C GLN A 53 -1.65 0.64 2.98
N ARG A 54 -1.75 0.87 1.66
CA ARG A 54 -0.64 1.38 0.84
C ARG A 54 -0.35 2.84 1.11
N ILE A 55 -1.37 3.69 1.06
CA ILE A 55 -1.18 5.13 1.26
C ILE A 55 -0.73 5.42 2.68
N GLY A 56 -1.14 4.60 3.66
CA GLY A 56 -0.70 4.66 5.05
C GLY A 56 0.81 4.47 5.27
N ARG A 57 1.58 4.14 4.22
CA ARG A 57 3.04 4.11 4.23
C ARG A 57 3.66 5.51 4.08
N ALA A 58 2.96 6.45 3.45
CA ALA A 58 3.39 7.84 3.40
C ALA A 58 2.98 8.56 4.69
N ASN A 59 3.90 9.35 5.24
CA ASN A 59 3.75 10.09 6.49
C ASN A 59 3.23 9.19 7.62
N HIS A 60 3.88 8.04 7.83
CA HIS A 60 3.48 7.06 8.85
C HIS A 60 3.78 7.58 10.27
N ARG A 61 3.11 8.66 10.67
CA ARG A 61 3.28 9.40 11.92
C ARG A 61 1.91 9.85 12.42
N MET A 62 1.79 10.07 13.73
CA MET A 62 0.58 10.70 14.27
C MET A 62 0.48 12.14 13.74
N ASP A 63 -0.76 12.56 13.47
CA ASP A 63 -1.13 13.92 13.05
C ASP A 63 -0.59 14.39 11.69
N GLU A 64 -0.06 13.48 10.87
CA GLU A 64 0.38 13.80 9.51
C GLU A 64 -0.45 13.02 8.47
N PRO A 65 -1.12 13.70 7.52
CA PRO A 65 -1.96 13.00 6.55
C PRO A 65 -1.09 12.23 5.55
N SER A 66 -1.46 10.99 5.29
CA SER A 66 -0.87 10.21 4.20
C SER A 66 -1.07 10.91 2.85
N LYS A 67 -0.03 10.90 2.02
CA LYS A 67 -0.04 11.50 0.68
C LYS A 67 0.17 10.42 -0.38
N ALA A 68 -0.66 10.45 -1.42
CA ALA A 68 -0.51 9.54 -2.54
C ALA A 68 -0.93 10.16 -3.87
N ILE A 69 -0.29 9.70 -4.95
CA ILE A 69 -0.67 9.98 -6.34
C ILE A 69 -1.11 8.66 -6.98
N LEU A 70 -2.31 8.63 -7.55
CA LEU A 70 -2.80 7.52 -8.34
C LEU A 70 -2.52 7.80 -9.83
N ILE A 71 -1.91 6.84 -10.53
CA ILE A 71 -1.58 6.91 -11.95
C ILE A 71 -2.28 5.76 -12.68
N PRO A 72 -3.52 5.95 -13.17
CA PRO A 72 -4.23 4.95 -13.96
C PRO A 72 -3.50 4.64 -15.26
N ALA A 73 -3.43 3.37 -15.67
CA ALA A 73 -2.80 2.95 -16.91
C ALA A 73 -3.74 3.07 -18.13
N ASN A 74 -5.05 3.16 -17.90
CA ASN A 74 -6.04 3.33 -18.95
C ASN A 74 -7.29 4.06 -18.43
N ARG A 75 -8.23 4.37 -19.34
CA ARG A 75 -9.44 5.15 -19.02
C ARG A 75 -10.39 4.44 -18.04
N PHE A 76 -10.48 3.12 -18.07
CA PHE A 76 -11.33 2.37 -17.14
C PHE A 76 -10.77 2.41 -15.72
N GLU A 77 -9.45 2.35 -15.59
CA GLU A 77 -8.79 2.45 -14.29
C GLU A 77 -8.98 3.81 -13.61
N VAL A 78 -9.27 4.87 -14.36
CA VAL A 78 -9.66 6.16 -13.77
C VAL A 78 -10.91 6.01 -12.91
N LEU A 79 -11.90 5.25 -13.41
CA LEU A 79 -13.14 4.98 -12.67
C LEU A 79 -12.87 4.13 -11.44
N GLU A 80 -12.04 3.08 -11.56
CA GLU A 80 -11.62 2.25 -10.41
C GLU A 80 -10.90 3.07 -9.34
N CYS A 81 -9.95 3.92 -9.74
CA CYS A 81 -9.24 4.83 -8.83
C CYS A 81 -10.20 5.78 -8.13
N ARG A 82 -11.16 6.36 -8.85
CA ARG A 82 -12.14 7.28 -8.29
C ARG A 82 -13.05 6.57 -7.27
N ALA A 83 -13.58 5.40 -7.63
CA ALA A 83 -14.42 4.61 -6.74
C ALA A 83 -13.66 4.21 -5.46
N ALA A 84 -12.40 3.79 -5.59
CA ALA A 84 -11.57 3.45 -4.43
C ALA A 84 -11.26 4.65 -3.53
N LEU A 85 -11.03 5.84 -4.10
CA LEU A 85 -10.88 7.08 -3.33
C LEU A 85 -12.15 7.42 -2.57
N ASP A 86 -13.30 7.42 -3.25
CA ASP A 86 -14.59 7.74 -2.64
C ASP A 86 -14.93 6.74 -1.50
N ALA A 87 -14.69 5.45 -1.72
CA ALA A 87 -14.84 4.41 -0.70
C ALA A 87 -13.87 4.60 0.48
N ASN A 88 -12.62 4.98 0.23
CA ASN A 88 -11.63 5.25 1.27
C ASN A 88 -12.02 6.45 2.14
N TYR A 89 -12.53 7.53 1.54
CA TYR A 89 -13.05 8.70 2.27
C TYR A 89 -14.21 8.36 3.21
N LEU A 90 -15.03 7.37 2.83
CA LEU A 90 -16.13 6.86 3.64
C LEU A 90 -15.67 5.83 4.69
N GLY A 91 -14.39 5.47 4.73
CA GLY A 91 -13.85 4.43 5.60
C GLY A 91 -14.34 3.02 5.26
N ALA A 92 -14.82 2.79 4.02
CA ALA A 92 -15.29 1.49 3.59
C ALA A 92 -14.13 0.48 3.53
N GLN A 93 -14.42 -0.77 3.89
CA GLN A 93 -13.47 -1.87 3.78
C GLN A 93 -14.04 -3.01 2.96
N ASP A 94 -13.24 -3.49 2.01
CA ASP A 94 -13.60 -4.59 1.11
C ASP A 94 -13.12 -5.95 1.66
N THR A 95 -12.89 -6.02 2.97
CA THR A 95 -12.42 -7.22 3.65
C THR A 95 -13.59 -8.20 3.77
N PRO A 96 -13.49 -9.44 3.24
CA PRO A 96 -14.54 -10.44 3.40
C PRO A 96 -14.80 -10.71 4.88
N PRO A 97 -16.05 -11.03 5.26
CA PRO A 97 -16.35 -11.44 6.63
C PRO A 97 -15.61 -12.74 6.96
N LEU A 98 -15.30 -12.93 8.25
CA LEU A 98 -14.69 -14.16 8.75
C LEU A 98 -15.60 -15.36 8.44
N VAL A 99 -15.03 -16.39 7.81
CA VAL A 99 -15.74 -17.64 7.52
C VAL A 99 -15.65 -18.56 8.73
N SER A 100 -16.81 -18.89 9.33
CA SER A 100 -16.85 -19.88 10.40
C SER A 100 -16.72 -21.31 9.84
N ARG A 101 -16.08 -22.22 10.58
CA ARG A 101 -15.95 -23.65 10.24
C ARG A 101 -15.24 -23.93 8.90
N ALA A 102 -14.18 -23.18 8.58
CA ALA A 102 -13.25 -23.48 7.49
C ALA A 102 -12.36 -24.70 7.86
N LEU A 103 -12.96 -25.89 7.89
CA LEU A 103 -12.30 -27.14 8.35
C LEU A 103 -11.13 -27.57 7.47
N ASP A 104 -11.09 -27.09 6.21
CA ASP A 104 -9.98 -27.24 5.28
C ASP A 104 -8.70 -26.52 5.74
N VAL A 105 -8.82 -25.47 6.56
CA VAL A 105 -7.67 -24.73 7.15
C VAL A 105 -7.16 -25.41 8.43
N LEU A 106 -7.92 -26.33 9.03
CA LEU A 106 -7.57 -26.99 10.31
C LEU A 106 -6.57 -28.14 10.13
N ALA A 107 -6.44 -28.69 8.91
CA ALA A 107 -5.65 -29.88 8.62
C ALA A 107 -4.13 -29.64 8.65
#